data_AF-A0A6L6B5T3-F1
#
_entry.id   AF-A0A6L6B5T3-F1
#
_cell.length_a   1.000
_cell.length_b   1.000
_cell.length_c   1.000
_cell.angle_alpha   90.00
_cell.angle_beta   90.00
_cell.angle_gamma   90.00
#
_symmetry.space_group_name_H-M   'P 1'
#
loop_
_entity.id
_entity.type
_entity.pdbx_description
1 polymer ?
#
loop_
_entity_poly.entity_id
_entity_poly.type
_entity_poly.pdbx_seq_one_letter_code
_entity_poly.pdbx_strand_id
1 'polypeptide(L)'
;MPTKAHAQSIIENLKSRGETVSVAESLTGGGIGHALTQIPGASEVFIGGIIAYTSDVKVNFLGVPQSTIDEFTVVSEEVAVAMAQGALSKIGTTWAISTTGIAGPGDYMGIREGTVWIAIAGPINQTLQLTLDSGREGVRQGAISSAIGNFARILSYRNN
;
A
#
# COMPACT_ATOMS: atom_id res chain seq x y z
N MET A 1 -0.89 -0.38 20.06
CA MET A 1 0.20 -0.54 19.07
C MET A 1 0.21 0.65 18.14
N PRO A 2 1.37 1.19 17.76
CA PRO A 2 1.49 2.41 16.94
C PRO A 2 0.61 2.42 15.69
N THR A 3 0.49 1.27 15.01
CA THR A 3 -0.34 1.10 13.79
C THR A 3 -1.81 1.43 14.04
N LYS A 4 -2.39 1.07 15.20
CA LYS A 4 -3.79 1.39 15.53
C LYS A 4 -3.99 2.90 15.72
N ALA A 5 -3.06 3.58 16.37
CA ALA A 5 -3.13 5.03 16.58
C ALA A 5 -3.00 5.79 15.26
N HIS A 6 -2.09 5.36 14.38
CA HIS A 6 -1.95 5.93 13.03
C HIS A 6 -3.19 5.66 12.16
N ALA A 7 -3.74 4.44 12.20
CA ALA A 7 -4.98 4.13 11.48
C ALA A 7 -6.16 4.99 11.98
N GLN A 8 -6.30 5.16 13.30
CA GLN A 8 -7.29 6.06 13.89
C GLN A 8 -7.14 7.48 13.33
N SER A 9 -5.92 8.01 13.35
CA SER A 9 -5.62 9.34 12.81
C SER A 9 -5.95 9.45 11.32
N ILE A 10 -5.66 8.43 10.50
CA ILE A 10 -6.04 8.41 9.08
C ILE A 10 -7.55 8.54 8.92
N ILE A 11 -8.33 7.71 9.62
CA ILE A 11 -9.79 7.72 9.50
C ILE A 11 -10.36 9.09 9.87
N GLU A 12 -9.92 9.68 10.97
CA GLU A 12 -10.36 11.01 11.41
C GLU A 12 -10.03 12.11 10.40
N ASN A 13 -8.82 12.08 9.86
CA ASN A 13 -8.31 13.06 8.91
C ASN A 13 -8.94 12.97 7.51
N LEU A 14 -9.29 11.78 7.06
CA LEU A 14 -10.00 11.59 5.80
C LEU A 14 -11.46 12.02 5.96
N LYS A 15 -12.09 11.64 7.08
CA LYS A 15 -13.48 12.03 7.39
C LYS A 15 -13.66 13.53 7.44
N SER A 16 -12.76 14.26 8.13
CA SER A 16 -12.85 15.72 8.25
C SER A 16 -12.73 16.46 6.90
N ARG A 17 -12.14 15.81 5.90
CA ARG A 17 -11.94 16.38 4.55
C ARG A 17 -12.90 15.82 3.49
N GLY A 18 -13.75 14.85 3.85
CA GLY A 18 -14.57 14.13 2.86
C GLY A 18 -13.73 13.37 1.83
N GLU A 19 -12.51 12.98 2.19
CA GLU A 19 -11.60 12.23 1.33
C GLU A 19 -11.74 10.72 1.59
N THR A 20 -11.42 9.91 0.58
CA THR A 20 -11.53 8.45 0.64
C THR A 20 -10.21 7.77 0.27
N VAL A 21 -10.04 6.52 0.70
CA VAL A 21 -8.84 5.73 0.45
C VAL A 21 -9.17 4.30 0.01
N SER A 22 -8.37 3.79 -0.93
CA SER A 22 -8.37 2.39 -1.35
C SER A 22 -6.98 1.76 -1.24
N VAL A 23 -6.87 0.44 -1.40
CA VAL A 23 -5.58 -0.27 -1.32
C VAL A 23 -5.34 -1.24 -2.49
N ALA A 24 -4.08 -1.41 -2.88
CA ALA A 24 -3.58 -2.46 -3.77
C ALA A 24 -2.49 -3.28 -3.07
N GLU A 25 -2.82 -4.44 -2.52
CA GLU A 25 -1.91 -5.21 -1.68
C GLU A 25 -1.35 -6.43 -2.42
N SER A 26 -0.03 -6.64 -2.36
CA SER A 26 0.59 -7.90 -2.78
C SER A 26 1.09 -8.66 -1.53
N LEU A 27 2.33 -8.45 -1.09
CA LEU A 27 2.95 -9.22 0.00
C LEU A 27 2.18 -9.15 1.35
N THR A 28 1.47 -8.05 1.60
CA THR A 28 0.74 -7.82 2.85
C THR A 28 -0.56 -8.62 2.90
N GLY A 29 -1.15 -8.98 1.75
CA GLY A 29 -2.27 -9.90 1.65
C GLY A 29 -3.56 -9.43 2.33
N GLY A 30 -3.85 -8.13 2.33
CA GLY A 30 -5.04 -7.56 2.97
C GLY A 30 -4.77 -6.96 4.35
N GLY A 31 -3.53 -6.97 4.82
CA GLY A 31 -3.15 -6.45 6.14
C GLY A 31 -3.34 -4.94 6.30
N ILE A 32 -3.22 -4.16 5.22
CA ILE A 32 -3.47 -2.70 5.27
C ILE A 32 -4.98 -2.45 5.36
N GLY A 33 -5.77 -3.10 4.51
CA GLY A 33 -7.22 -3.06 4.58
C GLY A 33 -7.75 -3.50 5.95
N HIS A 34 -7.18 -4.57 6.52
CA HIS A 34 -7.47 -5.00 7.88
C HIS A 34 -7.14 -3.89 8.90
N ALA A 35 -5.94 -3.31 8.87
CA ALA A 35 -5.55 -2.26 9.82
C ALA A 35 -6.47 -1.03 9.80
N LEU A 36 -6.94 -0.61 8.61
CA LEU A 36 -7.88 0.49 8.47
C LEU A 36 -9.28 0.12 8.97
N THR A 37 -9.78 -1.06 8.61
CA THR A 37 -11.14 -1.51 8.96
C THR A 37 -11.30 -1.93 10.43
N GLN A 38 -10.21 -2.07 11.18
CA GLN A 38 -10.24 -2.22 12.65
C GLN A 38 -10.68 -0.95 13.39
N ILE A 39 -10.75 0.19 12.70
CA ILE A 39 -11.11 1.48 13.29
C ILE A 39 -12.61 1.76 13.10
N PRO A 40 -13.37 2.04 14.18
CA PRO A 40 -14.77 2.46 14.06
C PRO A 40 -14.93 3.68 13.14
N GLY A 41 -15.91 3.64 12.23
CA GLY A 41 -16.13 4.68 11.23
C GLY A 41 -15.29 4.54 9.95
N ALA A 42 -14.46 3.49 9.82
CA ALA A 42 -13.67 3.26 8.62
C ALA A 42 -14.52 3.13 7.34
N SER A 43 -15.76 2.63 7.45
CA SER A 43 -16.69 2.51 6.31
C SER A 43 -17.05 3.84 5.63
N GLU A 44 -16.82 4.98 6.30
CA GLU A 44 -17.07 6.29 5.71
C GLU A 44 -15.97 6.73 4.73
N VAL A 45 -14.77 6.15 4.82
CA VAL A 45 -13.59 6.63 4.06
C VAL A 45 -12.81 5.52 3.37
N PHE A 46 -12.80 4.30 3.89
CA PHE A 46 -12.17 3.15 3.24
C PHE A 46 -13.16 2.47 2.30
N ILE A 47 -12.94 2.61 0.99
CA ILE A 47 -13.89 2.15 -0.03
C ILE A 47 -13.67 0.68 -0.41
N GLY A 48 -12.42 0.22 -0.37
CA GLY A 48 -12.09 -1.15 -0.70
C GLY A 48 -10.66 -1.31 -1.17
N GLY A 49 -10.36 -2.47 -1.73
CA GLY A 49 -9.04 -2.73 -2.26
C GLY A 49 -8.96 -3.99 -3.10
N ILE A 50 -7.80 -4.15 -3.74
CA ILE A 50 -7.48 -5.28 -4.61
C ILE A 50 -6.26 -5.98 -4.02
N ILE A 51 -6.37 -7.29 -3.77
CA ILE A 51 -5.23 -8.13 -3.42
C ILE A 51 -4.61 -8.63 -4.73
N ALA A 52 -3.61 -7.93 -5.24
CA ALA A 52 -2.92 -8.21 -6.49
C ALA A 52 -1.66 -9.04 -6.26
N TYR A 53 -1.82 -10.27 -5.77
CA TYR A 53 -0.69 -11.12 -5.38
C TYR A 53 0.15 -11.59 -6.58
N THR A 54 -0.49 -11.88 -7.72
CA THR A 54 0.20 -12.31 -8.96
C THR A 54 0.38 -11.16 -9.94
N SER A 55 1.33 -11.30 -10.88
CA SER A 55 1.52 -10.35 -11.99
C SER A 55 0.24 -10.15 -12.79
N ASP A 56 -0.49 -11.24 -13.09
CA ASP A 56 -1.74 -11.17 -13.85
C ASP A 56 -2.79 -10.30 -13.19
N VAL A 57 -2.91 -10.31 -11.86
CA VAL A 57 -3.86 -9.44 -11.17
C VAL A 57 -3.39 -7.98 -11.22
N LYS A 58 -2.07 -7.74 -11.09
CA LYS A 58 -1.50 -6.39 -11.25
C LYS A 58 -1.80 -5.83 -12.65
N VAL A 59 -1.65 -6.63 -13.69
CA VAL A 59 -1.91 -6.20 -15.08
C VAL A 59 -3.41 -6.04 -15.33
N ASN A 60 -4.20 -7.09 -15.11
CA ASN A 60 -5.59 -7.12 -15.56
C ASN A 60 -6.54 -6.26 -14.72
N PHE A 61 -6.29 -6.14 -13.41
CA PHE A 61 -7.19 -5.41 -12.50
C PHE A 61 -6.66 -4.02 -12.16
N LEU A 62 -5.35 -3.88 -11.95
CA LEU A 62 -4.74 -2.59 -11.63
C LEU A 62 -4.20 -1.85 -12.86
N GLY A 63 -4.15 -2.48 -14.04
CA GLY A 63 -3.66 -1.81 -15.26
C GLY A 63 -2.16 -1.54 -15.24
N VAL A 64 -1.38 -2.27 -14.43
CA VAL A 64 0.08 -2.18 -14.46
C VAL A 64 0.54 -2.63 -15.85
N PRO A 65 1.30 -1.82 -16.60
CA PRO A 65 1.80 -2.23 -17.91
C PRO A 65 2.70 -3.46 -17.79
N GLN A 66 2.48 -4.47 -18.64
CA GLN A 66 3.33 -5.66 -18.66
C GLN A 66 4.79 -5.29 -18.91
N SER A 67 5.05 -4.33 -19.79
CA SER A 67 6.40 -3.82 -20.08
C SER A 67 7.11 -3.27 -18.83
N THR A 68 6.38 -2.66 -17.89
CA THR A 68 6.96 -2.17 -16.62
C THR A 68 7.40 -3.34 -15.74
N ILE A 69 6.63 -4.44 -15.71
CA ILE A 69 7.02 -5.64 -14.97
C ILE A 69 8.23 -6.31 -15.64
N ASP A 70 8.28 -6.35 -16.96
CA ASP A 70 9.37 -6.97 -17.70
C ASP A 70 10.70 -6.20 -17.52
N GLU A 71 10.64 -4.87 -17.45
CA GLU A 71 11.81 -3.99 -17.28
C GLU A 71 12.29 -3.91 -15.82
N PHE A 72 11.37 -3.73 -14.87
CA PHE A 72 11.71 -3.41 -13.47
C PHE A 72 11.44 -4.55 -12.48
N THR A 73 10.86 -5.67 -12.94
CA THR A 73 10.28 -6.75 -12.12
C THR A 73 9.06 -6.31 -11.30
N VAL A 74 8.37 -7.30 -10.71
CA VAL A 74 7.19 -7.07 -9.85
C VAL A 74 7.51 -6.37 -8.52
N VAL A 75 8.78 -6.31 -8.11
CA VAL A 75 9.21 -5.63 -6.88
C VAL A 75 10.07 -4.42 -7.24
N SER A 76 9.39 -3.32 -7.55
CA SER A 76 9.99 -2.06 -8.00
C SER A 76 9.12 -0.87 -7.59
N GLU A 77 9.72 0.32 -7.64
CA GLU A 77 9.00 1.57 -7.42
C GLU A 77 7.92 1.77 -8.48
N GLU A 78 8.25 1.51 -9.74
CA GLU A 78 7.40 1.69 -10.91
C GLU A 78 6.15 0.82 -10.82
N VAL A 79 6.30 -0.45 -10.43
CA VAL A 79 5.15 -1.34 -10.21
C VAL A 79 4.33 -0.89 -9.00
N ALA A 80 4.95 -0.46 -7.90
CA ALA A 80 4.21 0.06 -6.76
C ALA A 80 3.39 1.31 -7.13
N VAL A 81 3.97 2.27 -7.84
CA VAL A 81 3.28 3.47 -8.31
C VAL A 81 2.14 3.09 -9.26
N ALA A 82 2.38 2.24 -10.25
CA ALA A 82 1.36 1.78 -11.18
C ALA A 82 0.20 1.07 -10.46
N MET A 83 0.49 0.24 -9.45
CA MET A 83 -0.53 -0.40 -8.61
C MET A 83 -1.37 0.62 -7.84
N ALA A 84 -0.76 1.66 -7.26
CA ALA A 84 -1.49 2.69 -6.52
C ALA A 84 -2.38 3.53 -7.45
N GLN A 85 -1.86 3.93 -8.62
CA GLN A 85 -2.65 4.64 -9.63
C GLN A 85 -3.79 3.78 -10.20
N GLY A 86 -3.53 2.48 -10.38
CA GLY A 86 -4.53 1.49 -10.73
C GLY A 86 -5.68 1.44 -9.73
N ALA A 87 -5.38 1.29 -8.44
CA ALA A 87 -6.41 1.28 -7.40
C ALA A 87 -7.18 2.61 -7.33
N LEU A 88 -6.48 3.74 -7.40
CA LEU A 88 -7.08 5.07 -7.40
C LEU A 88 -8.10 5.24 -8.53
N SER A 89 -7.71 4.89 -9.76
CA SER A 89 -8.56 5.02 -10.95
C SER A 89 -9.71 4.02 -10.99
N LYS A 90 -9.48 2.76 -10.59
CA LYS A 90 -10.50 1.69 -10.68
C LYS A 90 -11.56 1.77 -9.58
N ILE A 91 -11.17 2.19 -8.38
CA ILE A 91 -12.05 2.26 -7.22
C ILE A 91 -12.67 3.67 -7.09
N GLY A 92 -12.00 4.69 -7.62
CA GLY A 92 -12.51 6.06 -7.61
C GLY A 92 -12.36 6.75 -6.26
N THR A 93 -11.22 6.54 -5.59
CA THR A 93 -10.91 7.15 -4.29
C THR A 93 -10.03 8.39 -4.42
N THR A 94 -10.00 9.23 -3.37
CA THR A 94 -9.05 10.36 -3.31
C THR A 94 -7.60 9.87 -3.18
N TRP A 95 -7.42 8.80 -2.42
CA TRP A 95 -6.12 8.22 -2.09
C TRP A 95 -6.07 6.74 -2.44
N ALA A 96 -4.87 6.23 -2.73
CA ALA A 96 -4.61 4.81 -2.81
C ALA A 96 -3.25 4.46 -2.22
N ILE A 97 -3.15 3.32 -1.53
CA ILE A 97 -1.89 2.77 -1.00
C ILE A 97 -1.62 1.44 -1.69
N SER A 98 -0.42 1.24 -2.22
CA SER A 98 0.01 -0.04 -2.78
C SER A 98 1.21 -0.63 -2.05
N THR A 99 1.33 -1.96 -2.09
CA THR A 99 2.50 -2.69 -1.61
C THR A 99 2.92 -3.81 -2.56
N THR A 100 4.22 -3.89 -2.84
CA THR A 100 4.85 -5.03 -3.52
C THR A 100 6.21 -5.34 -2.90
N GLY A 101 6.63 -6.61 -2.87
CA GLY A 101 7.82 -6.99 -2.12
C GLY A 101 7.99 -8.49 -1.93
N ILE A 102 9.17 -8.87 -1.47
CA ILE A 102 9.53 -10.26 -1.17
C ILE A 102 9.47 -10.46 0.34
N ALA A 103 8.38 -11.06 0.84
CA ALA A 103 8.27 -11.37 2.26
C ALA A 103 9.27 -12.47 2.70
N GLY A 104 9.66 -13.36 1.79
CA GLY A 104 10.49 -14.53 2.08
C GLY A 104 9.66 -15.81 2.39
N PRO A 105 10.33 -16.94 2.65
CA PRO A 105 11.79 -17.06 2.70
C PRO A 105 12.44 -17.04 1.31
N GLY A 106 13.65 -16.49 1.24
CA GLY A 106 14.54 -16.53 0.09
C GLY A 106 14.38 -15.37 -0.90
N ASP A 107 15.46 -15.13 -1.63
CA ASP A 107 15.53 -14.13 -2.69
C ASP A 107 14.73 -14.57 -3.91
N TYR A 108 14.20 -13.62 -4.65
CA TYR A 108 13.42 -13.88 -5.86
C TYR A 108 13.90 -12.99 -7.00
N MET A 109 14.27 -13.59 -8.14
CA MET A 109 14.79 -12.87 -9.31
C MET A 109 15.96 -11.92 -8.98
N GLY A 110 16.84 -12.32 -8.06
CA GLY A 110 17.98 -11.49 -7.62
C GLY A 110 17.62 -10.38 -6.62
N ILE A 111 16.36 -10.28 -6.22
CA ILE A 111 15.88 -9.32 -5.21
C ILE A 111 15.89 -9.99 -3.85
N ARG A 112 16.57 -9.34 -2.90
CA ARG A 112 16.71 -9.82 -1.53
C ARG A 112 15.35 -9.97 -0.84
N GLU A 113 15.15 -11.05 -0.08
CA GLU A 113 14.05 -11.09 0.87
C GLU A 113 14.04 -9.87 1.80
N GLY A 114 12.86 -9.42 2.18
CA GLY A 114 12.69 -8.20 2.97
C GLY A 114 12.65 -6.91 2.15
N THR A 115 12.92 -6.97 0.84
CA THR A 115 12.76 -5.81 -0.05
C THR A 115 11.27 -5.54 -0.28
N VAL A 116 10.82 -4.33 0.06
CA VAL A 116 9.42 -3.90 -0.08
C VAL A 116 9.37 -2.50 -0.68
N TRP A 117 8.46 -2.32 -1.63
CA TRP A 117 8.05 -1.02 -2.13
C TRP A 117 6.63 -0.70 -1.69
N ILE A 118 6.44 0.54 -1.26
CA ILE A 118 5.15 1.13 -0.89
C ILE A 118 4.96 2.36 -1.75
N ALA A 119 3.79 2.54 -2.36
CA ALA A 119 3.41 3.80 -2.98
C ALA A 119 2.10 4.31 -2.40
N ILE A 120 2.02 5.62 -2.22
CA ILE A 120 0.83 6.35 -1.82
C ILE A 120 0.53 7.32 -2.95
N ALA A 121 -0.64 7.19 -3.56
CA ALA A 121 -1.11 8.04 -4.64
C ALA A 121 -2.30 8.89 -4.18
N GLY A 122 -2.36 10.15 -4.61
CA GLY A 122 -3.44 11.08 -4.30
C GLY A 122 -3.01 12.53 -4.48
N PRO A 123 -3.58 13.48 -3.70
CA PRO A 123 -3.13 14.87 -3.66
C PRO A 123 -1.62 15.07 -3.44
N ILE A 124 -0.98 14.14 -2.72
CA ILE A 124 0.48 14.06 -2.57
C ILE A 124 0.90 12.64 -2.91
N ASN A 125 1.84 12.49 -3.82
CA ASN A 125 2.41 11.18 -4.14
C ASN A 125 3.67 10.94 -3.32
N GLN A 126 3.81 9.75 -2.73
CA GLN A 126 5.02 9.36 -2.01
C GLN A 126 5.30 7.87 -2.23
N THR A 127 6.57 7.53 -2.43
CA THR A 127 7.08 6.16 -2.50
C THR A 127 8.05 5.91 -1.35
N LEU A 128 8.18 4.64 -0.95
CA LEU A 128 9.15 4.18 0.04
C LEU A 128 9.70 2.82 -0.36
N GLN A 129 11.03 2.69 -0.27
CA GLN A 129 11.71 1.40 -0.27
C GLN A 129 12.04 1.01 1.17
N LEU A 130 11.77 -0.24 1.53
CA LEU A 130 12.16 -0.83 2.79
C LEU A 130 13.05 -2.06 2.54
N THR A 131 14.00 -2.25 3.45
CA THR A 131 14.76 -3.50 3.58
C THR A 131 14.56 -3.99 5.01
N LEU A 132 13.81 -5.08 5.15
CA LEU A 132 13.38 -5.61 6.45
C LEU A 132 14.01 -6.99 6.70
N ASP A 133 14.59 -7.18 7.88
CA ASP A 133 15.25 -8.45 8.25
C ASP A 133 14.61 -9.03 9.52
N SER A 134 13.44 -9.65 9.34
CA SER A 134 12.61 -10.12 10.46
C SER A 134 11.77 -11.37 10.13
N GLY A 135 12.18 -12.11 9.10
CA GLY A 135 11.44 -13.26 8.57
C GLY A 135 10.08 -12.89 7.95
N ARG A 136 9.41 -13.87 7.35
CA ARG A 136 8.22 -13.63 6.51
C ARG A 136 7.15 -12.77 7.18
N GLU A 137 6.77 -13.11 8.41
CA GLU A 137 5.71 -12.38 9.08
C GLU A 137 6.18 -11.00 9.56
N GLY A 138 7.43 -10.87 10.01
CA GLY A 138 8.02 -9.58 10.38
C GLY A 138 8.09 -8.61 9.21
N VAL A 139 8.46 -9.09 8.01
CA VAL A 139 8.48 -8.27 6.79
C VAL A 139 7.07 -7.77 6.44
N ARG A 140 6.06 -8.64 6.53
CA ARG A 140 4.66 -8.28 6.26
C ARG A 140 4.14 -7.24 7.26
N GLN A 141 4.36 -7.45 8.55
CA GLN A 141 3.94 -6.52 9.60
C GLN A 141 4.70 -5.17 9.53
N GLY A 142 5.98 -5.21 9.18
CA GLY A 142 6.80 -4.01 8.94
C GLY A 142 6.31 -3.20 7.74
N ALA A 143 5.92 -3.86 6.65
CA ALA A 143 5.32 -3.22 5.49
C ALA A 143 3.98 -2.55 5.83
N ILE A 144 3.07 -3.27 6.51
CA ILE A 144 1.77 -2.73 6.94
C ILE A 144 1.96 -1.50 7.84
N SER A 145 2.81 -1.63 8.86
CA SER A 145 3.03 -0.56 9.84
C SER A 145 3.68 0.68 9.19
N SER A 146 4.62 0.47 8.26
CA SER A 146 5.27 1.55 7.51
C SER A 146 4.31 2.26 6.55
N ALA A 147 3.43 1.53 5.87
CA ALA A 147 2.43 2.09 4.97
C ALA A 147 1.43 2.98 5.75
N ILE A 148 0.86 2.43 6.84
CA ILE A 148 -0.08 3.14 7.71
C ILE A 148 0.59 4.36 8.37
N GLY A 149 1.80 4.20 8.91
CA GLY A 149 2.53 5.31 9.56
C GLY A 149 2.87 6.45 8.60
N ASN A 150 3.34 6.12 7.39
CA ASN A 150 3.66 7.16 6.40
C ASN A 150 2.42 7.85 5.86
N PHE A 151 1.32 7.12 5.64
CA PHE A 151 0.10 7.76 5.20
C PHE A 151 -0.47 8.69 6.27
N ALA A 152 -0.49 8.28 7.53
CA ALA A 152 -0.88 9.16 8.64
C ALA A 152 -0.04 10.44 8.70
N ARG A 153 1.28 10.31 8.50
CA ARG A 153 2.21 11.45 8.44
C ARG A 153 1.93 12.39 7.26
N ILE A 154 1.64 11.86 6.06
CA ILE A 154 1.26 12.70 4.91
C ILE A 154 0.00 13.51 5.23
N LEU A 155 -1.00 12.86 5.83
CA LEU A 155 -2.27 13.50 6.16
C LEU A 155 -2.13 14.56 7.27
N SER A 156 -1.19 14.41 8.21
CA SER A 156 -0.97 15.39 9.27
C SER A 156 -0.32 16.68 8.75
N TYR A 157 0.57 16.60 7.75
CA TYR A 157 1.17 17.79 7.13
C TYR A 157 0.19 18.58 6.26
N ARG A 158 -0.91 17.97 5.81
CA ARG A 158 -1.98 18.65 5.05
C ARG A 158 -3.00 19.37 5.94
N ASN A 159 -2.84 19.32 7.26
CA ASN A 159 -3.71 20.04 8.21
C ASN A 159 -3.16 21.41 8.62
N ASN A 160 -1.98 21.78 8.11
CA ASN A 160 -1.32 23.05 8.38
C ASN A 160 -1.39 23.97 7.17
#